data_AF-A3MUX0-F1
#
_entry.id   AF-A3MUX0-F1
#
_cell.length_a   1.000
_cell.length_b   1.000
_cell.length_c   1.000
_cell.angle_alpha   90.00
_cell.angle_beta   90.00
_cell.angle_gamma   90.00
#
_symmetry.space_group_name_H-M   'P 1'
#
loop_
_entity.id
_entity.type
_entity.pdbx_description
1 polymer ?
#
loop_
_entity_poly.entity_id
_entity_poly.type
_entity_poly.pdbx_seq_one_letter_code
_entity_poly.pdbx_strand_id
1 'polypeptide(L)'
;MKRFGVSLPKEVAEAVESIAAELGVTRSEVVANAVQAYLESRRGHAEPSHQCLGVLMALSNSFSDLSDVVERHKEAILAYTHLHVEGKCLTIFVVRGDGPQVERLSMEVSKRSHTARYVPLV
;
A
#
# COMPACT_ATOMS: atom_id res chain seq x y z
N MET A 1 -6.91 21.33 -17.09
CA MET A 1 -6.60 21.07 -15.66
C MET A 1 -7.80 21.49 -14.81
N LYS A 2 -8.34 20.60 -13.97
CA LYS A 2 -9.47 20.91 -13.08
C LYS A 2 -8.92 21.29 -11.71
N ARG A 3 -9.39 22.40 -11.14
CA ARG A 3 -9.02 22.86 -9.79
C ARG A 3 -10.15 22.55 -8.81
N PHE A 4 -9.78 22.04 -7.64
CA PHE A 4 -10.70 21.86 -6.52
C PHE A 4 -9.93 22.04 -5.20
N GLY A 5 -10.61 22.50 -4.15
CA GLY A 5 -10.03 22.64 -2.82
C GLY A 5 -10.23 21.38 -2.00
N VAL A 6 -9.25 21.04 -1.17
CA VAL A 6 -9.32 19.95 -0.18
C VAL A 6 -8.89 20.47 1.17
N SER A 7 -9.56 20.03 2.23
CA SER A 7 -9.12 20.26 3.60
C SER A 7 -8.27 19.10 4.07
N LEU A 8 -7.09 19.40 4.60
CA LEU A 8 -6.16 18.41 5.16
C LEU A 8 -5.92 18.71 6.65
N PRO A 9 -5.63 17.69 7.48
CA PRO A 9 -5.09 17.92 8.82
C PRO A 9 -3.87 18.82 8.75
N LYS A 10 -3.71 19.68 9.76
CA LYS A 10 -2.66 20.72 9.78
C LYS A 10 -1.28 20.09 9.59
N GLU A 11 -1.03 18.99 10.27
CA GLU A 11 0.25 18.27 10.28
C GLU A 11 0.58 17.70 8.89
N VAL A 12 -0.45 17.27 8.14
CA VAL A 12 -0.29 16.76 6.77
C VAL A 12 0.00 17.91 5.79
N ALA A 13 -0.69 19.04 5.95
CA ALA A 13 -0.45 20.22 5.13
C ALA A 13 0.99 20.76 5.33
N GLU A 14 1.44 20.84 6.58
CA GLU A 14 2.82 21.24 6.92
C GLU A 14 3.86 20.27 6.34
N ALA A 15 3.60 18.96 6.37
CA ALA A 15 4.48 17.97 5.74
C ALA A 15 4.58 18.14 4.22
N VAL A 16 3.47 18.44 3.54
CA VAL A 16 3.46 18.77 2.10
C VAL A 16 4.31 20.01 1.82
N GLU A 17 4.23 21.02 2.68
CA GLU A 17 5.03 22.25 2.54
C GLU A 17 6.52 21.99 2.71
N SER A 18 6.91 21.17 3.70
CA SER A 18 8.32 20.78 3.88
C SER A 18 8.87 20.06 2.64
N ILE A 19 8.15 19.05 2.15
CA ILE A 19 8.56 18.28 0.97
C ILE A 19 8.66 19.17 -0.27
N ALA A 20 7.71 20.08 -0.45
CA ALA A 20 7.72 21.03 -1.58
C ALA A 20 8.96 21.93 -1.53
N ALA A 21 9.31 22.45 -0.35
CA ALA A 21 10.50 23.27 -0.15
C ALA A 21 11.80 22.47 -0.37
N GLU A 22 11.89 21.26 0.18
CA GLU A 22 13.06 20.37 0.05
C GLU A 22 13.33 19.98 -1.40
N LEU A 23 12.28 19.68 -2.17
CA LEU A 23 12.38 19.25 -3.56
C LEU A 23 12.40 20.42 -4.56
N GLY A 24 12.16 21.65 -4.12
CA GLY A 24 12.07 22.83 -5.00
C GLY A 24 10.88 22.79 -5.96
N VAL A 25 9.77 22.17 -5.56
CA VAL A 25 8.54 22.03 -6.37
C VAL A 25 7.36 22.71 -5.69
N THR A 26 6.23 22.83 -6.39
CA THR A 26 5.01 23.39 -5.79
C THR A 26 4.28 22.38 -4.91
N ARG A 27 3.53 22.88 -3.91
CA ARG A 27 2.59 22.07 -3.10
C ARG A 27 1.63 21.26 -3.97
N SER A 28 1.17 21.86 -5.08
CA SER A 28 0.26 21.22 -6.01
C SER A 28 0.89 20.03 -6.73
N GLU A 29 2.17 20.09 -7.07
CA GLU A 29 2.90 18.95 -7.66
C GLU A 29 3.05 17.81 -6.67
N VAL A 30 3.42 18.10 -5.40
CA VAL A 30 3.50 17.08 -4.35
C VAL A 30 2.15 16.37 -4.17
N VAL A 31 1.07 17.14 -4.05
CA VAL A 31 -0.29 16.59 -3.91
C VAL A 31 -0.71 15.80 -5.15
N ALA A 32 -0.45 16.33 -6.35
CA ALA A 32 -0.81 15.65 -7.61
C ALA A 32 -0.09 14.30 -7.74
N ASN A 33 1.22 14.26 -7.47
CA ASN A 33 2.00 13.03 -7.50
C ASN A 33 1.50 12.00 -6.48
N ALA A 34 1.21 12.43 -5.25
CA ALA A 34 0.69 11.55 -4.21
C ALA A 34 -0.70 10.98 -4.57
N VAL A 35 -1.60 11.83 -5.08
CA VAL A 35 -2.93 11.41 -5.51
C VAL A 35 -2.85 10.48 -6.72
N GLN A 36 -1.97 10.76 -7.68
CA GLN A 36 -1.77 9.92 -8.85
C GLN A 36 -1.26 8.52 -8.45
N ALA A 37 -0.22 8.45 -7.61
CA ALA A 37 0.29 7.18 -7.09
C ALA A 37 -0.80 6.39 -6.34
N TYR A 38 -1.64 7.08 -5.56
CA TYR A 38 -2.76 6.44 -4.87
C TYR A 38 -3.80 5.89 -5.85
N LEU A 39 -4.18 6.66 -6.88
CA LEU A 39 -5.14 6.21 -7.89
C LEU A 39 -4.61 5.05 -8.72
N GLU A 40 -3.33 5.08 -9.10
CA GLU A 40 -2.67 3.99 -9.82
C GLU A 40 -2.63 2.70 -8.99
N SER A 41 -2.36 2.80 -7.68
CA SER A 41 -2.42 1.65 -6.76
C SER A 41 -3.81 1.00 -6.64
N ARG A 42 -4.86 1.70 -7.09
CA ARG A 42 -6.26 1.28 -7.05
C ARG A 42 -6.82 0.94 -8.43
N ARG A 43 -6.08 1.23 -9.51
CA ARG A 43 -6.56 1.11 -10.88
C ARG A 43 -6.87 -0.36 -11.18
N GLY A 44 -8.02 -0.63 -11.78
CA GLY A 44 -8.45 -2.01 -12.10
C GLY A 44 -8.96 -2.83 -10.91
N HIS A 45 -8.67 -2.48 -9.64
CA HIS A 45 -9.12 -3.26 -8.47
C HIS A 45 -10.64 -3.42 -8.36
N ALA A 46 -11.43 -2.51 -8.94
CA ALA A 46 -12.90 -2.59 -8.93
C ALA A 46 -13.49 -3.22 -10.21
N GLU A 47 -12.67 -3.53 -11.21
CA GLU A 47 -13.13 -4.11 -12.47
C GLU A 47 -13.34 -5.62 -12.31
N PRO A 48 -14.53 -6.17 -12.60
CA PRO A 48 -14.85 -7.59 -12.35
C PRO A 48 -13.94 -8.59 -13.08
N SER A 49 -13.33 -8.19 -14.20
CA SER A 49 -12.42 -9.03 -15.00
C SER A 49 -10.94 -8.79 -14.70
N HIS A 50 -10.62 -7.85 -13.81
CA HIS A 50 -9.23 -7.53 -13.51
C HIS A 50 -8.64 -8.54 -12.52
N GLN A 51 -7.48 -9.07 -12.90
CA GLN A 51 -6.65 -9.90 -12.05
C GLN A 51 -5.49 -9.04 -11.56
N CYS A 52 -5.56 -8.63 -10.30
CA CYS A 52 -4.49 -7.93 -9.63
C CYS A 52 -3.27 -8.84 -9.59
N LEU A 53 -2.11 -8.28 -9.94
CA LEU A 53 -0.80 -8.88 -9.69
C LEU A 53 0.05 -7.81 -9.02
N GLY A 54 0.63 -8.12 -7.86
CA GLY A 54 1.34 -7.12 -7.10
C GLY A 54 2.23 -7.68 -6.01
N VAL A 55 2.89 -6.76 -5.32
CA VAL A 55 3.67 -7.05 -4.12
C VAL A 55 3.02 -6.35 -2.93
N LEU A 56 2.72 -7.10 -1.88
CA LEU A 56 2.28 -6.57 -0.59
C LEU A 56 3.43 -6.71 0.40
N MET A 57 3.95 -5.59 0.88
CA MET A 57 4.99 -5.55 1.92
C MET A 57 4.37 -5.24 3.26
N ALA A 58 4.85 -5.88 4.33
CA ALA A 58 4.35 -5.69 5.69
C ALA A 58 5.51 -5.69 6.71
N LEU A 59 5.49 -4.75 7.65
CA LEU A 59 6.43 -4.70 8.77
C LEU A 59 5.68 -4.98 10.08
N SER A 60 5.93 -6.12 10.72
CA SER A 60 5.30 -6.55 11.98
C SER A 60 6.34 -6.75 13.09
N ASN A 61 5.87 -7.01 14.32
CA ASN A 61 6.75 -7.40 15.42
C ASN A 61 7.17 -8.87 15.29
N SER A 62 6.23 -9.73 14.90
CA SER A 62 6.47 -11.16 14.70
C SER A 62 5.84 -11.64 13.39
N PHE A 63 6.42 -12.68 12.78
CA PHE A 63 5.78 -13.37 11.67
C PHE A 63 4.48 -14.06 12.11
N SER A 64 4.41 -14.52 13.35
CA SER A 64 3.22 -15.19 13.90
C SER A 64 1.97 -14.34 13.73
N ASP A 65 2.11 -13.01 13.81
CA ASP A 65 1.03 -12.04 13.64
C ASP A 65 0.34 -12.19 12.27
N LEU A 66 1.11 -12.58 11.24
CA LEU A 66 0.64 -12.71 9.86
C LEU A 66 0.37 -14.15 9.43
N SER A 67 0.84 -15.15 10.16
CA SER A 67 0.74 -16.57 9.79
C SER A 67 -0.68 -17.04 9.46
N ASP A 68 -1.68 -16.69 10.28
CA ASP A 68 -3.09 -17.00 10.01
C ASP A 68 -3.64 -16.31 8.77
N VAL A 69 -3.13 -15.11 8.45
CA VAL A 69 -3.53 -14.36 7.25
C VAL A 69 -2.97 -15.06 6.02
N VAL A 70 -1.72 -15.54 6.08
CA VAL A 70 -1.11 -16.31 5.00
C VAL A 70 -1.93 -17.55 4.67
N GLU A 71 -2.30 -18.34 5.68
CA GLU A 71 -3.04 -19.59 5.45
C GLU A 71 -4.43 -19.32 4.87
N ARG A 72 -5.16 -18.33 5.40
CA ARG A 72 -6.52 -18.00 4.94
C ARG A 72 -6.56 -17.40 3.53
N HIS A 73 -5.47 -16.78 3.09
CA HIS A 73 -5.36 -16.11 1.79
C HIS A 73 -4.37 -16.82 0.86
N LYS A 74 -4.01 -18.07 1.12
CA LYS A 74 -3.01 -18.83 0.35
C LYS A 74 -3.29 -18.92 -1.14
N GLU A 75 -4.57 -18.88 -1.53
CA GLU A 75 -4.98 -18.90 -2.95
C GLU A 75 -4.60 -17.60 -3.68
N ALA A 76 -4.53 -16.49 -2.96
CA ALA A 76 -4.13 -15.19 -3.49
C ALA A 76 -2.63 -14.91 -3.34
N ILE A 77 -1.89 -15.74 -2.61
CA ILE A 77 -0.45 -15.56 -2.32
C ILE A 77 0.33 -16.57 -3.17
N LEU A 78 1.01 -16.07 -4.20
CA LEU A 78 1.87 -16.90 -5.06
C LEU A 78 3.14 -17.34 -4.34
N ALA A 79 3.73 -16.44 -3.56
CA ALA A 79 4.90 -16.68 -2.74
C ALA A 79 4.99 -15.61 -1.65
N TYR A 80 5.73 -15.89 -0.59
CA TYR A 80 6.16 -14.83 0.33
C TYR A 80 7.56 -15.08 0.83
N THR A 81 8.25 -14.01 1.20
CA THR A 81 9.54 -14.05 1.88
C THR A 81 9.41 -13.31 3.19
N HIS A 82 10.04 -13.85 4.23
CA HIS A 82 10.09 -13.25 5.55
C HIS A 82 11.53 -12.99 5.95
N LEU A 83 11.79 -11.79 6.44
CA LEU A 83 13.12 -11.30 6.81
C LEU A 83 13.06 -10.62 8.18
N HIS A 84 14.06 -10.89 9.02
CA HIS A 84 14.25 -10.13 10.26
C HIS A 84 15.08 -8.88 9.95
N VAL A 85 14.52 -7.69 10.24
CA VAL A 85 15.14 -6.40 9.96
C VAL A 85 15.01 -5.53 11.22
N GLU A 86 16.15 -5.20 11.84
CA GLU A 86 16.21 -4.31 13.02
C GLU A 86 15.25 -4.71 14.16
N GLY A 87 15.18 -6.00 14.48
CA GLY A 87 14.28 -6.53 15.53
C GLY A 87 12.80 -6.56 15.15
N LYS A 88 12.47 -6.25 13.89
CA LYS A 88 11.13 -6.39 13.30
C LYS A 88 11.13 -7.46 12.21
N CYS A 89 9.93 -7.73 11.72
CA CYS A 89 9.61 -8.74 10.75
C CYS A 89 9.12 -8.09 9.45
N LEU A 90 9.96 -8.07 8.41
CA LEU A 90 9.56 -7.67 7.07
C LEU A 90 9.05 -8.89 6.32
N THR A 91 7.78 -8.87 5.93
CA THR A 91 7.18 -9.91 5.09
C THR A 91 6.78 -9.32 3.75
N ILE A 92 7.19 -9.96 2.67
CA ILE A 92 6.93 -9.54 1.29
C ILE A 92 6.12 -10.65 0.62
N PHE A 93 4.88 -10.36 0.27
CA PHE A 93 3.97 -11.27 -0.43
C PHE A 93 3.93 -10.91 -1.91
N VAL A 94 4.10 -11.91 -2.79
CA VAL A 94 3.72 -11.81 -4.20
C VAL A 94 2.29 -12.31 -4.29
N VAL A 95 1.37 -11.44 -4.74
CA VAL A 95 -0.07 -11.71 -4.70
C VAL A 95 -0.68 -11.69 -6.08
N ARG A 96 -1.63 -12.58 -6.33
CA ARG A 96 -2.45 -12.61 -7.53
C ARG A 96 -3.87 -13.02 -7.19
N GLY A 97 -4.85 -12.26 -7.64
CA GLY A 97 -6.26 -12.59 -7.44
C GLY A 97 -7.18 -11.53 -8.01
N ASP A 98 -8.48 -11.69 -7.81
CA ASP A 98 -9.41 -10.59 -8.09
C ASP A 98 -9.18 -9.43 -7.11
N GLY A 99 -9.64 -8.23 -7.50
CA GLY A 99 -9.46 -7.03 -6.69
C GLY A 99 -10.03 -7.14 -5.27
N PRO A 100 -11.25 -7.66 -5.06
CA PRO A 100 -11.79 -7.92 -3.72
C PRO A 100 -10.93 -8.86 -2.85
N GLN A 101 -10.36 -9.91 -3.43
CA GLN A 101 -9.46 -10.83 -2.74
C GLN A 101 -8.18 -10.12 -2.29
N VAL A 102 -7.51 -9.40 -3.20
CA VAL A 102 -6.27 -8.68 -2.90
C VAL A 102 -6.51 -7.53 -1.91
N GLU A 103 -7.63 -6.81 -2.01
CA GLU A 103 -8.01 -5.78 -1.05
C GLU A 103 -8.23 -6.37 0.35
N ARG A 104 -8.94 -7.50 0.46
CA ARG A 104 -9.19 -8.15 1.74
C ARG A 104 -7.89 -8.59 2.41
N LEU A 105 -6.99 -9.21 1.65
CA LEU A 105 -5.65 -9.56 2.12
C LEU A 105 -4.89 -8.32 2.60
N SER A 106 -4.83 -7.27 1.78
CA SER A 106 -4.15 -6.01 2.10
C SER A 106 -4.69 -5.38 3.39
N MET A 107 -6.02 -5.36 3.58
CA MET A 107 -6.65 -4.85 4.80
C MET A 107 -6.31 -5.68 6.03
N GLU A 108 -6.34 -7.02 5.93
CA GLU A 108 -6.01 -7.89 7.06
C GLU A 108 -4.55 -7.79 7.47
N VAL A 109 -3.63 -7.73 6.50
CA VAL A 109 -2.21 -7.49 6.74
C VAL A 109 -1.99 -6.12 7.37
N SER A 110 -2.66 -5.08 6.88
CA SER A 110 -2.56 -3.71 7.43
C SER A 110 -3.00 -3.63 8.88
N LYS A 111 -4.01 -4.40 9.30
CA LYS A 111 -4.49 -4.43 10.70
C LYS A 111 -3.52 -5.10 11.67
N ARG A 112 -2.62 -5.94 11.16
CA ARG A 112 -1.69 -6.77 11.95
C ARG A 112 -0.23 -6.35 11.79
N SER A 113 0.03 -5.25 11.10
CA SER A 113 1.38 -4.74 10.85
C SER A 113 1.45 -3.24 11.19
N HIS A 114 2.65 -2.77 11.50
CA HIS A 114 2.92 -1.34 11.69
C HIS A 114 2.83 -0.57 10.38
N THR A 115 3.16 -1.24 9.28
CA THR A 115 3.13 -0.67 7.94
C THR A 115 2.83 -1.78 6.97
N ALA A 116 1.89 -1.52 6.07
CA ALA A 116 1.63 -2.36 4.92
C ALA A 116 1.56 -1.50 3.66
N ARG A 117 2.14 -1.98 2.57
CA ARG A 117 2.05 -1.32 1.27
C ARG A 117 1.89 -2.33 0.15
N TYR A 118 0.85 -2.12 -0.64
CA TYR A 118 0.63 -2.82 -1.88
C TYR A 118 1.22 -2.01 -3.04
N VAL A 119 1.92 -2.69 -3.94
CA VAL A 119 2.48 -2.13 -5.16
C VAL A 119 1.97 -3.00 -6.32
N PRO A 120 1.14 -2.46 -7.24
CA PRO A 120 0.74 -3.20 -8.43
C PRO A 120 1.95 -3.43 -9.34
N LEU A 121 2.01 -4.59 -9.99
CA LEU A 121 3.04 -4.92 -10.99
C LEU A 121 2.52 -4.81 -12.43
N VAL A 122 1.21 -4.60 -12.60
CA VAL A 122 0.51 -4.48 -13.90
C VAL A 122 -0.54 -3.38 -13.86
#